data_AF-A0A972DK87-F1
#
_entry.id   AF-A0A972DK87-F1
#
_cell.length_a   1.000
_cell.length_b   1.000
_cell.length_c   1.000
_cell.angle_alpha   90.00
_cell.angle_beta   90.00
_cell.angle_gamma   90.00
#
_symmetry.space_group_name_H-M   'P 1'
#
loop_
_entity.id
_entity.type
_entity.pdbx_description
1 polymer ?
#
loop_
_entity_poly.entity_id
_entity_poly.type
_entity_poly.pdbx_seq_one_letter_code
_entity_poly.pdbx_strand_id
1 'polypeptide(L)'
;MTDISFAFPVDGVMLTDAAGKKTEEGLKIRCIVNAAQGRRITINGVPCAYNTSQYTADVLLKGYKTRLVARDEDSKEETFIEVFYLKNAHKKYRFSLDDNIWCFQNLAKRQRDYKSLFEDPYLNLIKTMHDKYSTKFHLNIYYECPEFGGFNLTQMPDKFKSEWAYHSDWLRLSFHANANLPDRPYIRGTFDQVKLEHERVADEIIRFAGEEAFSRLVTTVHWGDATLETVRALRSCGVKAFVGSFRYHDPDNVSIRYYLNAEQCALLNIYGFYYDKQEDVYFVRYGASMQHIPLSDIPKDFEIFQKQHPLYTFKELCVHEQYFYPHYIKYMPDYYERFDTAIRWCVENGYRPSFIKEALELS
;
A
#
# COMPACT_ATOMS: atom_id res chain seq x y z
N MET A 1 25.79 24.99 -9.38
CA MET A 1 24.57 24.52 -8.68
C MET A 1 23.61 25.68 -8.68
N THR A 2 22.31 25.44 -8.88
CA THR A 2 21.32 26.50 -8.77
C THR A 2 21.15 26.88 -7.30
N ASP A 3 21.17 28.17 -6.98
CA ASP A 3 20.96 28.71 -5.63
C ASP A 3 19.47 28.73 -5.23
N ILE A 4 18.60 28.22 -6.11
CA ILE A 4 17.17 28.04 -5.89
C ILE A 4 16.89 26.55 -5.66
N SER A 5 16.19 26.23 -4.56
CA SER A 5 15.73 24.86 -4.27
C SER A 5 14.37 24.85 -3.59
N PHE A 6 13.57 23.82 -3.83
CA PHE A 6 12.31 23.63 -3.11
C PHE A 6 12.58 23.02 -1.73
N ALA A 7 12.05 23.66 -0.68
CA ALA A 7 12.00 23.10 0.66
C ALA A 7 10.71 22.31 0.90
N PHE A 8 9.61 22.75 0.30
CA PHE A 8 8.34 22.02 0.29
C PHE A 8 7.50 22.43 -0.93
N PRO A 9 6.84 21.47 -1.62
CA PRO A 9 7.11 20.03 -1.55
C PRO A 9 8.53 19.70 -2.07
N VAL A 10 9.00 18.48 -1.84
CA VAL A 10 10.24 17.98 -2.48
C VAL A 10 9.90 17.15 -3.74
N ASP A 11 10.88 16.84 -4.57
CA ASP A 11 10.64 16.09 -5.82
C ASP A 11 10.05 14.70 -5.55
N GLY A 12 9.08 14.31 -6.39
CA GLY A 12 8.47 12.99 -6.38
C GLY A 12 7.40 12.76 -5.31
N VAL A 13 7.12 13.72 -4.43
CA VAL A 13 6.14 13.49 -3.35
C VAL A 13 4.72 13.34 -3.89
N MET A 14 3.96 12.48 -3.21
CA MET A 14 2.58 12.16 -3.54
C MET A 14 1.69 12.72 -2.43
N LEU A 15 0.90 13.73 -2.77
CA LEU A 15 0.15 14.57 -1.85
C LEU A 15 -1.33 14.18 -1.85
N THR A 16 -1.95 14.25 -0.68
CA THR A 16 -3.41 14.15 -0.52
C THR A 16 -3.98 15.50 -0.08
N ASP A 17 -5.29 15.57 0.17
CA ASP A 17 -5.94 16.78 0.68
C ASP A 17 -5.30 17.29 2.00
N ALA A 18 -4.53 16.47 2.72
CA ALA A 18 -3.81 16.90 3.94
C ALA A 18 -2.67 17.89 3.68
N ALA A 19 -2.14 17.95 2.45
CA ALA A 19 -1.03 18.82 2.11
C ALA A 19 -1.45 20.28 1.81
N GLY A 20 -2.76 20.57 1.79
CA GLY A 20 -3.24 21.91 1.44
C GLY A 20 -4.75 22.08 1.58
N LYS A 21 -5.30 23.04 0.85
CA LYS A 21 -6.74 23.30 0.81
C LYS A 21 -7.32 22.80 -0.51
N LYS A 22 -8.22 21.83 -0.42
CA LYS A 22 -9.01 21.38 -1.56
C LYS A 22 -9.94 22.48 -2.06
N THR A 23 -9.98 22.68 -3.37
CA THR A 23 -10.88 23.58 -4.09
C THR A 23 -11.63 22.80 -5.17
N GLU A 24 -12.59 23.45 -5.84
CA GLU A 24 -13.28 22.85 -6.99
C GLU A 24 -12.33 22.55 -8.16
N GLU A 25 -11.26 23.33 -8.30
CA GLU A 25 -10.29 23.19 -9.40
C GLU A 25 -9.12 22.24 -9.09
N GLY A 26 -8.89 21.87 -7.83
CA GLY A 26 -7.75 21.03 -7.45
C GLY A 26 -7.29 21.20 -5.99
N LEU A 27 -6.01 20.94 -5.74
CA LEU A 27 -5.40 21.11 -4.42
C LEU A 27 -4.53 22.36 -4.39
N LYS A 28 -4.91 23.37 -3.61
CA LYS A 28 -4.09 24.56 -3.37
C LYS A 28 -3.09 24.27 -2.24
N ILE A 29 -1.81 24.16 -2.59
CA ILE A 29 -0.73 23.90 -1.62
C ILE A 29 0.12 25.14 -1.41
N ARG A 30 0.66 25.29 -0.20
CA ARG A 30 1.72 26.25 0.08
C ARG A 30 3.04 25.66 -0.41
N CYS A 31 3.74 26.33 -1.30
CA CYS A 31 5.11 25.98 -1.68
C CYS A 31 6.12 26.86 -0.95
N ILE A 32 7.29 26.32 -0.66
CA ILE A 32 8.41 26.95 0.03
C ILE A 32 9.68 26.75 -0.80
N VAL A 33 10.35 27.83 -1.14
CA VAL A 33 11.59 27.86 -1.92
C VAL A 33 12.68 28.56 -1.12
N ASN A 34 13.85 27.94 -1.07
CA ASN A 34 15.08 28.52 -0.57
C ASN A 34 15.79 29.24 -1.72
N ALA A 35 16.13 30.51 -1.50
CA ALA A 35 16.96 31.31 -2.39
C ALA A 35 17.57 32.49 -1.59
N ALA A 36 18.63 33.11 -2.10
CA ALA A 36 19.23 34.28 -1.47
C ALA A 36 18.22 35.44 -1.33
N GLN A 37 18.35 36.23 -0.26
CA GLN A 37 17.48 37.38 0.01
C GLN A 37 17.54 38.41 -1.13
N GLY A 38 16.39 39.01 -1.45
CA GLY A 38 16.28 40.10 -2.42
C GLY A 38 15.99 39.66 -3.86
N ARG A 39 15.96 38.36 -4.14
CA ARG A 39 15.57 37.81 -5.45
C ARG A 39 14.06 37.91 -5.69
N ARG A 40 13.65 37.98 -6.96
CA ARG A 40 12.24 38.00 -7.37
C ARG A 40 11.81 36.61 -7.85
N ILE A 41 11.40 35.77 -6.90
CA ILE A 41 11.04 34.38 -7.18
C ILE A 41 9.56 34.25 -7.56
N THR A 42 9.28 33.46 -8.61
CA THR A 42 7.94 32.98 -8.96
C THR A 42 7.90 31.44 -8.92
N ILE A 43 6.73 30.85 -8.67
CA ILE A 43 6.48 29.41 -8.83
C ILE A 43 5.34 29.24 -9.83
N ASN A 44 5.62 28.65 -11.00
CA ASN A 44 4.68 28.56 -12.12
C ASN A 44 4.02 29.92 -12.45
N GLY A 45 4.81 31.01 -12.38
CA GLY A 45 4.33 32.37 -12.62
C GLY A 45 3.59 33.02 -11.45
N VAL A 46 3.34 32.31 -10.35
CA VAL A 46 2.78 32.89 -9.12
C VAL A 46 3.91 33.56 -8.32
N PRO A 47 3.84 34.89 -8.04
CA PRO A 47 4.88 35.57 -7.26
C PRO A 47 4.99 35.03 -5.84
N CYS A 48 6.22 34.81 -5.37
CA CYS A 48 6.49 34.44 -3.98
C CYS A 48 6.50 35.67 -3.06
N ALA A 49 5.91 35.52 -1.89
CA ALA A 49 6.15 36.39 -0.75
C ALA A 49 7.40 35.92 -0.01
N TYR A 50 8.35 36.84 0.22
CA TYR A 50 9.49 36.60 1.08
C TYR A 50 9.09 36.85 2.54
N ASN A 51 9.20 35.84 3.39
CA ASN A 51 9.15 35.98 4.84
C ASN A 51 10.57 35.79 5.41
N THR A 52 10.71 35.82 6.73
CA THR A 52 11.96 35.93 7.52
C THR A 52 13.20 35.22 6.96
N SER A 53 13.06 34.10 6.24
CA SER A 53 14.16 33.43 5.53
C SER A 53 13.76 32.65 4.27
N GLN A 54 12.50 32.70 3.83
CA GLN A 54 11.98 31.79 2.80
C GLN A 54 11.03 32.49 1.83
N TYR A 55 11.04 32.01 0.58
CA TYR A 55 10.08 32.40 -0.45
C TYR A 55 8.88 31.46 -0.43
N THR A 56 7.68 32.02 -0.39
CA THR A 56 6.45 31.24 -0.27
C THR A 56 5.39 31.68 -1.28
N ALA A 57 4.73 30.72 -1.93
CA ALA A 57 3.59 30.98 -2.80
C ALA A 57 2.56 29.88 -2.64
N ASP A 58 1.28 30.22 -2.79
CA ASP A 58 0.25 29.19 -2.90
C ASP A 58 0.02 28.82 -4.35
N VAL A 59 0.18 27.55 -4.69
CA VAL A 59 0.08 27.03 -6.06
C VAL A 59 -1.03 25.98 -6.12
N LEU A 60 -1.81 26.03 -7.20
CA LEU A 60 -2.92 25.10 -7.44
C LEU A 60 -2.45 23.91 -8.27
N LEU A 61 -2.59 22.69 -7.73
CA LEU A 61 -2.38 21.43 -8.41
C LEU A 61 -3.70 20.98 -9.05
N LYS A 62 -3.80 21.06 -10.38
CA LYS A 62 -5.05 20.78 -11.12
C LYS A 62 -5.24 19.31 -11.52
N GLY A 63 -4.16 18.55 -11.63
CA GLY A 63 -4.19 17.18 -12.13
C GLY A 63 -3.33 16.23 -11.30
N TYR A 64 -3.29 14.97 -11.73
CA TYR A 64 -2.54 13.91 -11.05
C TYR A 64 -1.05 14.25 -10.93
N LYS A 65 -0.44 14.81 -11.97
CA LYS A 65 0.98 15.20 -12.01
C LYS A 65 1.10 16.68 -12.31
N THR A 66 1.93 17.39 -11.53
CA THR A 66 2.23 18.80 -11.74
C THR A 66 3.73 19.04 -11.68
N ARG A 67 4.27 19.74 -12.69
CA ARG A 67 5.64 20.28 -12.65
C ARG A 67 5.60 21.66 -11.99
N LEU A 68 6.30 21.80 -10.86
CA LEU A 68 6.47 23.08 -10.17
C LEU A 68 7.82 23.66 -10.57
N VAL A 69 7.82 24.84 -11.19
CA VAL A 69 9.01 25.53 -11.65
C VAL A 69 9.20 26.78 -10.80
N ALA A 70 10.26 26.82 -10.01
CA ALA A 70 10.69 28.02 -9.31
C ALA A 70 11.69 28.77 -10.19
N ARG A 71 11.43 30.06 -10.44
CA ARG A 71 12.26 30.90 -11.31
C ARG A 71 12.56 32.23 -10.64
N ASP A 72 13.79 32.70 -10.77
CA ASP A 72 14.15 34.09 -10.49
C ASP A 72 13.90 34.94 -11.75
N GLU A 73 13.03 35.94 -11.63
CA GLU A 73 12.66 36.80 -12.75
C GLU A 73 13.79 37.73 -13.21
N ASP A 74 14.80 37.99 -12.37
CA ASP A 74 15.93 38.85 -12.73
C ASP A 74 17.01 38.08 -13.49
N SER A 75 17.54 37.02 -12.88
CA SER A 75 18.62 36.21 -13.45
C SER A 75 18.16 35.17 -14.49
N LYS A 76 16.86 34.87 -14.53
CA LYS A 76 16.25 33.77 -15.30
C LYS A 76 16.72 32.36 -14.90
N GLU A 77 17.41 32.24 -13.77
CA GLU A 77 17.72 30.95 -13.16
C GLU A 77 16.43 30.24 -12.76
N GLU A 78 16.37 28.93 -13.01
CA GLU A 78 15.21 28.11 -12.66
C GLU A 78 15.61 26.73 -12.11
N THR A 79 14.73 26.20 -11.27
CA THR A 79 14.75 24.81 -10.82
C THR A 79 13.33 24.25 -10.88
N PHE A 80 13.18 22.94 -10.93
CA PHE A 80 11.87 22.32 -10.95
C PHE A 80 11.82 21.01 -10.19
N ILE A 81 10.62 20.69 -9.72
CA ILE A 81 10.25 19.40 -9.15
C ILE A 81 8.95 18.91 -9.77
N GLU A 82 8.68 17.62 -9.65
CA GLU A 82 7.42 17.00 -10.02
C GLU A 82 6.72 16.49 -8.78
N VAL A 83 5.43 16.82 -8.64
CA VAL A 83 4.60 16.36 -7.53
C VAL A 83 3.32 15.72 -8.04
N PHE A 84 2.76 14.82 -7.22
CA PHE A 84 1.57 14.08 -7.56
C PHE A 84 0.43 14.40 -6.61
N TYR A 85 -0.79 14.57 -7.11
CA TYR A 85 -1.99 14.78 -6.29
C TYR A 85 -2.90 13.56 -6.36
N LEU A 86 -2.96 12.83 -5.24
CA LEU A 86 -3.80 11.65 -5.04
C LEU A 86 -5.16 12.05 -4.48
N LYS A 87 -6.01 12.64 -5.33
CA LYS A 87 -7.35 13.14 -4.94
C LYS A 87 -8.26 12.05 -4.34
N ASN A 88 -7.98 10.79 -4.66
CA ASN A 88 -8.74 9.61 -4.22
C ASN A 88 -8.17 8.93 -2.97
N ALA A 89 -6.99 9.34 -2.48
CA ALA A 89 -6.31 8.67 -1.37
C ALA A 89 -6.54 9.31 0.01
N HIS A 90 -7.05 10.55 0.06
CA HIS A 90 -7.24 11.25 1.33
C HIS A 90 -8.29 10.54 2.21
N LYS A 91 -7.92 10.28 3.47
CA LYS A 91 -8.73 9.54 4.45
C LYS A 91 -9.33 8.26 3.83
N LYS A 92 -8.48 7.46 3.21
CA LYS A 92 -8.84 6.13 2.73
C LYS A 92 -8.12 5.05 3.51
N TYR A 93 -8.66 3.85 3.48
CA TYR A 93 -7.97 2.70 4.02
C TYR A 93 -8.24 1.43 3.21
N ARG A 94 -7.32 0.48 3.29
CA ARG A 94 -7.47 -0.90 2.82
C ARG A 94 -7.04 -1.84 3.93
N PHE A 95 -7.62 -3.04 3.94
CA PHE A 95 -7.21 -4.11 4.85
C PHE A 95 -6.60 -5.25 4.02
N SER A 96 -5.29 -5.49 4.18
CA SER A 96 -4.61 -6.62 3.60
C SER A 96 -4.42 -7.76 4.59
N LEU A 97 -4.46 -8.97 4.06
CA LEU A 97 -4.14 -10.20 4.79
C LEU A 97 -3.00 -10.87 4.05
N ASP A 98 -1.93 -11.17 4.78
CA ASP A 98 -0.76 -11.84 4.23
C ASP A 98 -0.77 -13.34 4.60
N ASP A 99 0.10 -14.10 3.93
CA ASP A 99 0.32 -15.52 4.16
C ASP A 99 -0.88 -16.45 3.87
N ASN A 100 -1.81 -16.04 3.00
CA ASN A 100 -3.03 -16.83 2.81
C ASN A 100 -2.78 -18.09 1.97
N ILE A 101 -3.10 -19.25 2.53
CA ILE A 101 -3.10 -20.55 1.86
C ILE A 101 -3.99 -21.59 2.56
N TRP A 102 -4.23 -21.44 3.88
CA TRP A 102 -4.94 -22.44 4.68
C TRP A 102 -6.46 -22.42 4.45
N CYS A 103 -7.07 -21.26 4.26
CA CYS A 103 -8.48 -21.14 3.88
C CYS A 103 -8.75 -21.82 2.53
N PHE A 104 -7.86 -21.68 1.54
CA PHE A 104 -7.97 -22.39 0.27
C PHE A 104 -7.85 -23.91 0.45
N GLN A 105 -6.92 -24.35 1.30
CA GLN A 105 -6.83 -25.76 1.66
C GLN A 105 -8.12 -26.27 2.33
N ASN A 106 -8.70 -25.49 3.24
CA ASN A 106 -9.95 -25.85 3.91
C ASN A 106 -11.12 -25.92 2.93
N LEU A 107 -11.26 -24.93 2.04
CA LEU A 107 -12.24 -24.94 0.95
C LEU A 107 -12.11 -26.19 0.07
N ALA A 108 -10.89 -26.58 -0.29
CA ALA A 108 -10.65 -27.80 -1.08
C ALA A 108 -11.04 -29.08 -0.31
N LYS A 109 -10.72 -29.16 0.99
CA LYS A 109 -11.10 -30.30 1.85
C LYS A 109 -12.61 -30.39 2.07
N ARG A 110 -13.29 -29.25 2.19
CA ARG A 110 -14.73 -29.13 2.50
C ARG A 110 -15.60 -28.89 1.28
N GLN A 111 -15.07 -28.97 0.06
CA GLN A 111 -15.77 -28.59 -1.17
C GLN A 111 -17.11 -29.32 -1.41
N ARG A 112 -17.30 -30.52 -0.83
CA ARG A 112 -18.55 -31.29 -0.90
C ARG A 112 -19.61 -30.78 0.08
N ASP A 113 -19.16 -30.25 1.21
CA ASP A 113 -20.01 -29.78 2.31
C ASP A 113 -20.39 -28.31 2.09
N TYR A 114 -19.42 -27.48 1.70
CA TYR A 114 -19.61 -26.05 1.55
C TYR A 114 -20.35 -25.67 0.27
N LYS A 115 -21.37 -24.82 0.39
CA LYS A 115 -22.12 -24.23 -0.74
C LYS A 115 -21.64 -22.83 -1.09
N SER A 116 -20.98 -22.14 -0.15
CA SER A 116 -20.41 -20.81 -0.29
C SER A 116 -18.97 -20.77 0.26
N LEU A 117 -18.15 -19.86 -0.28
CA LEU A 117 -16.84 -19.46 0.24
C LEU A 117 -16.91 -19.09 1.72
N PHE A 118 -17.99 -18.42 2.11
CA PHE A 118 -18.15 -17.87 3.46
C PHE A 118 -18.69 -18.90 4.45
N GLU A 119 -18.78 -20.17 4.08
CA GLU A 119 -18.87 -21.26 5.07
C GLU A 119 -17.50 -21.62 5.65
N ASP A 120 -16.40 -21.18 5.02
CA ASP A 120 -15.08 -21.16 5.64
C ASP A 120 -15.06 -20.10 6.77
N PRO A 121 -14.66 -20.47 8.01
CA PRO A 121 -14.73 -19.55 9.15
C PRO A 121 -13.87 -18.28 9.00
N TYR A 122 -12.72 -18.37 8.33
CA TYR A 122 -11.83 -17.25 8.13
C TYR A 122 -12.38 -16.29 7.07
N LEU A 123 -12.87 -16.81 5.95
CA LEU A 123 -13.53 -15.98 4.94
C LEU A 123 -14.85 -15.40 5.45
N ASN A 124 -15.58 -16.10 6.32
CA ASN A 124 -16.79 -15.58 6.96
C ASN A 124 -16.52 -14.37 7.85
N LEU A 125 -15.42 -14.37 8.61
CA LEU A 125 -14.97 -13.19 9.37
C LEU A 125 -14.76 -12.00 8.43
N ILE A 126 -14.04 -12.21 7.32
CA ILE A 126 -13.76 -11.18 6.32
C ILE A 126 -15.07 -10.62 5.74
N LYS A 127 -16.01 -11.50 5.37
CA LYS A 127 -17.34 -11.10 4.89
C LYS A 127 -18.12 -10.31 5.93
N THR A 128 -18.10 -10.75 7.20
CA THR A 128 -18.80 -10.08 8.29
C THR A 128 -18.29 -8.64 8.49
N MET A 129 -16.98 -8.44 8.39
CA MET A 129 -16.38 -7.11 8.46
C MET A 129 -16.72 -6.25 7.24
N HIS A 130 -16.76 -6.84 6.04
CA HIS A 130 -17.22 -6.15 4.85
C HIS A 130 -18.70 -5.73 4.98
N ASP A 131 -19.59 -6.63 5.37
CA ASP A 131 -21.03 -6.34 5.52
C ASP A 131 -21.26 -5.21 6.54
N LYS A 132 -20.45 -5.17 7.61
CA LYS A 132 -20.56 -4.18 8.69
C LYS A 132 -19.98 -2.81 8.33
N TYR A 133 -18.88 -2.74 7.60
CA TYR A 133 -18.09 -1.51 7.40
C TYR A 133 -17.80 -1.15 5.94
N SER A 134 -18.30 -1.95 5.00
CA SER A 134 -17.98 -1.91 3.57
C SER A 134 -16.48 -2.04 3.27
N THR A 135 -15.70 -2.61 4.20
CA THR A 135 -14.26 -2.75 4.08
C THR A 135 -13.87 -3.51 2.82
N LYS A 136 -12.82 -3.04 2.14
CA LYS A 136 -12.22 -3.72 1.00
C LYS A 136 -11.00 -4.52 1.49
N PHE A 137 -11.00 -5.80 1.18
CA PHE A 137 -10.01 -6.78 1.59
C PHE A 137 -9.12 -7.21 0.41
N HIS A 138 -7.84 -7.36 0.71
CA HIS A 138 -6.84 -7.81 -0.25
C HIS A 138 -6.04 -8.96 0.37
N LEU A 139 -6.17 -10.16 -0.16
CA LEU A 139 -5.47 -11.35 0.33
C LEU A 139 -4.23 -11.57 -0.55
N ASN A 140 -3.05 -11.45 0.05
CA ASN A 140 -1.80 -11.89 -0.56
C ASN A 140 -1.66 -13.40 -0.27
N ILE A 141 -1.57 -14.21 -1.32
CA ILE A 141 -1.66 -15.68 -1.24
C ILE A 141 -0.36 -16.38 -1.63
N TYR A 142 -0.11 -17.53 -1.01
CA TYR A 142 0.95 -18.44 -1.45
C TYR A 142 0.48 -19.35 -2.60
N TYR A 143 1.45 -19.96 -3.29
CA TYR A 143 1.16 -21.08 -4.19
C TYR A 143 0.96 -22.40 -3.44
N GLU A 144 1.74 -22.67 -2.40
CA GLU A 144 1.74 -23.94 -1.68
C GLU A 144 2.04 -23.81 -0.18
N CYS A 145 1.59 -24.80 0.59
CA CYS A 145 1.93 -25.00 2.00
C CYS A 145 2.42 -26.45 2.24
N PRO A 146 3.70 -26.73 1.94
CA PRO A 146 4.28 -28.07 2.10
C PRO A 146 4.11 -28.64 3.52
N GLU A 147 4.18 -27.78 4.53
CA GLU A 147 4.18 -28.13 5.94
C GLU A 147 2.82 -28.62 6.49
N PHE A 148 1.71 -28.35 5.80
CA PHE A 148 0.36 -28.75 6.22
C PHE A 148 -0.29 -29.77 5.29
N GLY A 149 0.46 -30.80 4.89
CA GLY A 149 -0.05 -31.88 4.04
C GLY A 149 0.05 -31.60 2.55
N GLY A 150 0.97 -30.72 2.14
CA GLY A 150 1.37 -30.54 0.74
C GLY A 150 0.29 -29.96 -0.18
N PHE A 151 -0.60 -29.11 0.36
CA PHE A 151 -1.58 -28.44 -0.50
C PHE A 151 -0.92 -27.40 -1.38
N ASN A 152 -1.37 -27.31 -2.63
CA ASN A 152 -1.07 -26.21 -3.54
C ASN A 152 -2.32 -25.77 -4.31
N LEU A 153 -2.26 -24.59 -4.91
CA LEU A 153 -3.41 -23.95 -5.55
C LEU A 153 -4.04 -24.78 -6.69
N THR A 154 -3.32 -25.72 -7.33
CA THR A 154 -3.93 -26.59 -8.36
C THR A 154 -5.02 -27.50 -7.80
N GLN A 155 -5.01 -27.74 -6.49
CA GLN A 155 -6.01 -28.52 -5.77
C GLN A 155 -7.24 -27.69 -5.35
N MET A 156 -7.18 -26.36 -5.48
CA MET A 156 -8.31 -25.48 -5.21
C MET A 156 -9.40 -25.70 -6.28
N PRO A 157 -10.64 -26.05 -5.89
CA PRO A 157 -11.72 -26.23 -6.87
C PRO A 157 -12.15 -24.90 -7.48
N ASP A 158 -12.62 -24.93 -8.72
CA ASP A 158 -13.22 -23.79 -9.43
C ASP A 158 -14.72 -23.61 -9.13
N LYS A 159 -15.32 -24.52 -8.34
CA LYS A 159 -16.73 -24.48 -7.90
C LYS A 159 -17.17 -23.10 -7.36
N PHE A 160 -16.26 -22.37 -6.70
CA PHE A 160 -16.56 -21.09 -6.07
C PHE A 160 -16.23 -19.86 -6.96
N LYS A 161 -15.82 -20.07 -8.21
CA LYS A 161 -15.35 -19.01 -9.10
C LYS A 161 -16.34 -17.87 -9.28
N SER A 162 -17.62 -18.19 -9.45
CA SER A 162 -18.66 -17.17 -9.61
C SER A 162 -18.81 -16.29 -8.37
N GLU A 163 -18.62 -16.84 -7.17
CA GLU A 163 -18.75 -16.10 -5.91
C GLU A 163 -17.53 -15.19 -5.69
N TRP A 164 -16.32 -15.66 -5.99
CA TRP A 164 -15.13 -14.81 -6.03
C TRP A 164 -15.29 -13.62 -6.99
N ALA A 165 -15.68 -13.90 -8.24
CA ALA A 165 -15.88 -12.87 -9.25
C ALA A 165 -16.97 -11.87 -8.83
N TYR A 166 -18.08 -12.37 -8.27
CA TYR A 166 -19.18 -11.54 -7.78
C TYR A 166 -18.77 -10.59 -6.65
N HIS A 167 -17.80 -10.97 -5.81
CA HIS A 167 -17.32 -10.15 -4.68
C HIS A 167 -16.03 -9.36 -4.98
N SER A 168 -15.58 -9.34 -6.23
CA SER A 168 -14.31 -8.73 -6.64
C SER A 168 -14.22 -7.20 -6.49
N ASP A 169 -15.35 -6.54 -6.24
CA ASP A 169 -15.44 -5.11 -5.96
C ASP A 169 -14.95 -4.75 -4.54
N TRP A 170 -14.91 -5.73 -3.64
CA TRP A 170 -14.43 -5.58 -2.27
C TRP A 170 -13.44 -6.65 -1.81
N LEU A 171 -13.34 -7.81 -2.47
CA LEU A 171 -12.43 -8.90 -2.11
C LEU A 171 -11.52 -9.26 -3.28
N ARG A 172 -10.19 -9.10 -3.11
CA ARG A 172 -9.22 -9.40 -4.18
C ARG A 172 -8.05 -10.25 -3.70
N LEU A 173 -7.46 -10.97 -4.64
CA LEU A 173 -6.32 -11.86 -4.45
C LEU A 173 -5.09 -11.31 -5.18
N SER A 174 -3.90 -11.52 -4.63
CA SER A 174 -2.66 -11.34 -5.38
C SER A 174 -1.59 -12.32 -4.94
N PHE A 175 -0.55 -12.41 -5.75
CA PHE A 175 0.71 -13.05 -5.40
C PHE A 175 1.26 -12.54 -4.06
N HIS A 176 1.80 -13.46 -3.26
CA HIS A 176 2.63 -13.15 -2.07
C HIS A 176 3.99 -13.81 -2.16
N ALA A 177 4.00 -15.15 -2.33
CA ALA A 177 5.17 -15.95 -2.68
C ALA A 177 4.79 -17.35 -3.18
N ASN A 178 5.79 -18.18 -3.50
CA ASN A 178 5.56 -19.62 -3.69
C ASN A 178 5.11 -20.30 -2.38
N ALA A 179 5.77 -20.07 -1.25
CA ALA A 179 5.44 -20.67 0.04
C ALA A 179 5.93 -19.80 1.22
N ASN A 180 5.55 -20.18 2.45
CA ASN A 180 5.97 -19.51 3.69
C ASN A 180 7.48 -19.62 3.98
N LEU A 181 8.15 -20.64 3.47
CA LEU A 181 9.60 -20.81 3.60
C LEU A 181 10.26 -20.95 2.23
N PRO A 182 11.53 -20.50 2.08
CA PRO A 182 12.37 -19.87 3.10
C PRO A 182 11.98 -18.42 3.39
N ASP A 183 12.42 -17.90 4.54
CA ASP A 183 12.26 -16.49 4.88
C ASP A 183 12.94 -15.58 3.85
N ARG A 184 12.26 -14.47 3.52
CA ARG A 184 12.74 -13.43 2.60
C ARG A 184 13.22 -14.02 1.25
N PRO A 185 12.38 -14.77 0.53
CA PRO A 185 12.81 -15.43 -0.70
C PRO A 185 13.25 -14.42 -1.77
N TYR A 186 12.64 -13.24 -1.78
CA TYR A 186 12.79 -12.24 -2.85
C TYR A 186 13.97 -11.29 -2.73
N ILE A 187 14.76 -11.38 -1.66
CA ILE A 187 16.10 -10.76 -1.61
C ILE A 187 17.16 -11.60 -2.33
N ARG A 188 16.82 -12.83 -2.73
CA ARG A 188 17.68 -13.78 -3.45
C ARG A 188 17.03 -14.32 -4.73
N GLY A 189 15.80 -13.90 -5.04
CA GLY A 189 15.08 -14.32 -6.22
C GLY A 189 15.73 -13.82 -7.50
N THR A 190 15.90 -14.69 -8.49
CA THR A 190 16.30 -14.31 -9.85
C THR A 190 15.09 -13.83 -10.64
N PHE A 191 15.31 -13.06 -11.71
CA PHE A 191 14.22 -12.58 -12.56
C PHE A 191 13.28 -13.72 -13.01
N ASP A 192 13.84 -14.79 -13.58
CA ASP A 192 13.06 -15.90 -14.14
C ASP A 192 12.30 -16.69 -13.08
N GLN A 193 12.91 -16.92 -11.91
CA GLN A 193 12.25 -17.60 -10.80
C GLN A 193 11.05 -16.79 -10.31
N VAL A 194 11.23 -15.50 -10.04
CA VAL A 194 10.18 -14.64 -9.50
C VAL A 194 9.03 -14.52 -10.48
N LYS A 195 9.34 -14.37 -11.77
CA LYS A 195 8.34 -14.35 -12.84
C LYS A 195 7.53 -15.64 -12.88
N LEU A 196 8.20 -16.80 -12.88
CA LEU A 196 7.54 -18.10 -12.88
C LEU A 196 6.64 -18.29 -11.65
N GLU A 197 7.12 -17.95 -10.45
CA GLU A 197 6.33 -18.06 -9.22
C GLU A 197 5.09 -17.15 -9.24
N HIS A 198 5.24 -15.92 -9.74
CA HIS A 198 4.10 -15.01 -9.91
C HIS A 198 3.09 -15.55 -10.92
N GLU A 199 3.53 -15.97 -12.10
CA GLU A 199 2.67 -16.51 -13.16
C GLU A 199 1.87 -17.72 -12.67
N ARG A 200 2.51 -18.65 -11.95
CA ARG A 200 1.82 -19.82 -11.36
C ARG A 200 0.71 -19.44 -10.38
N VAL A 201 0.93 -18.43 -9.53
CA VAL A 201 -0.13 -17.96 -8.62
C VAL A 201 -1.23 -17.22 -9.38
N ALA A 202 -0.85 -16.37 -10.34
CA ALA A 202 -1.80 -15.61 -11.14
C ALA A 202 -2.73 -16.52 -11.97
N ASP A 203 -2.16 -17.52 -12.64
CA ASP A 203 -2.92 -18.50 -13.44
C ASP A 203 -3.94 -19.25 -12.58
N GLU A 204 -3.54 -19.65 -11.38
CA GLU A 204 -4.44 -20.33 -10.46
C GLU A 204 -5.54 -19.40 -9.91
N ILE A 205 -5.22 -18.16 -9.53
CA ILE A 205 -6.24 -17.15 -9.16
C ILE A 205 -7.24 -16.99 -10.29
N ILE A 206 -6.78 -16.80 -11.53
CA ILE A 206 -7.66 -16.63 -12.69
C ILE A 206 -8.51 -17.89 -12.93
N ARG A 207 -7.94 -19.08 -12.71
CA ARG A 207 -8.64 -20.36 -12.82
C ARG A 207 -9.77 -20.48 -11.79
N PHE A 208 -9.49 -20.35 -10.50
CA PHE A 208 -10.47 -20.62 -9.44
C PHE A 208 -11.30 -19.42 -8.97
N ALA A 209 -10.86 -18.18 -9.22
CA ALA A 209 -11.51 -16.95 -8.74
C ALA A 209 -11.91 -15.96 -9.85
N GLY A 210 -11.36 -16.11 -11.07
CA GLY A 210 -11.65 -15.23 -12.20
C GLY A 210 -10.70 -14.03 -12.28
N GLU A 211 -10.72 -13.37 -13.45
CA GLU A 211 -9.87 -12.22 -13.76
C GLU A 211 -10.19 -11.00 -12.87
N GLU A 212 -11.46 -10.85 -12.52
CA GLU A 212 -11.97 -9.73 -11.74
C GLU A 212 -11.43 -9.74 -10.30
N ALA A 213 -11.26 -10.93 -9.72
CA ALA A 213 -10.73 -11.13 -8.38
C ALA A 213 -9.20 -10.97 -8.31
N PHE A 214 -8.49 -11.05 -9.43
CA PHE A 214 -7.04 -10.86 -9.46
C PHE A 214 -6.68 -9.38 -9.39
N SER A 215 -6.01 -8.96 -8.31
CA SER A 215 -5.62 -7.56 -8.10
C SER A 215 -4.63 -7.06 -9.17
N ARG A 216 -3.80 -7.96 -9.71
CA ARG A 216 -2.80 -7.79 -10.79
C ARG A 216 -1.75 -6.70 -10.56
N LEU A 217 -2.19 -5.47 -10.36
CA LEU A 217 -1.37 -4.27 -10.23
C LEU A 217 -0.74 -4.11 -8.84
N VAL A 218 -1.26 -4.77 -7.80
CA VAL A 218 -0.85 -4.53 -6.41
C VAL A 218 -0.52 -5.84 -5.71
N THR A 219 0.61 -5.89 -5.00
CA THR A 219 1.02 -7.03 -4.15
C THR A 219 1.81 -6.55 -2.93
N THR A 220 1.71 -7.29 -1.84
CA THR A 220 2.75 -7.38 -0.82
C THR A 220 3.54 -8.65 -1.11
N VAL A 221 4.85 -8.58 -1.36
CA VAL A 221 5.67 -9.81 -1.46
C VAL A 221 5.99 -10.36 -0.07
N HIS A 222 6.27 -11.65 0.06
CA HIS A 222 6.62 -12.24 1.35
C HIS A 222 7.80 -11.51 2.02
N TRP A 223 7.64 -11.23 3.33
CA TRP A 223 8.47 -10.32 4.15
C TRP A 223 8.47 -8.83 3.76
N GLY A 224 7.79 -8.44 2.69
CA GLY A 224 7.75 -7.05 2.22
C GLY A 224 9.12 -6.51 1.81
N ASP A 225 10.02 -7.39 1.35
CA ASP A 225 11.40 -7.03 1.00
C ASP A 225 11.88 -7.78 -0.25
N ALA A 226 12.53 -7.05 -1.15
CA ALA A 226 12.94 -7.55 -2.46
C ALA A 226 14.06 -6.71 -3.08
N THR A 227 14.87 -7.32 -3.95
CA THR A 227 15.85 -6.59 -4.77
C THR A 227 15.17 -5.80 -5.89
N LEU A 228 15.93 -4.90 -6.52
CA LEU A 228 15.51 -4.20 -7.74
C LEU A 228 15.19 -5.19 -8.88
N GLU A 229 15.96 -6.26 -9.01
CA GLU A 229 15.75 -7.29 -10.03
C GLU A 229 14.40 -8.02 -9.83
N THR A 230 14.09 -8.41 -8.58
CA THR A 230 12.78 -8.99 -8.24
C THR A 230 11.64 -8.03 -8.56
N VAL A 231 11.77 -6.74 -8.22
CA VAL A 231 10.73 -5.74 -8.53
C VAL A 231 10.53 -5.61 -10.04
N ARG A 232 11.62 -5.61 -10.83
CA ARG A 232 11.53 -5.60 -12.31
C ARG A 232 10.86 -6.87 -12.85
N ALA A 233 11.11 -8.04 -12.27
CA ALA A 233 10.45 -9.28 -12.66
C ALA A 233 8.93 -9.20 -12.43
N LEU A 234 8.51 -8.76 -11.24
CA LEU A 234 7.09 -8.59 -10.93
C LEU A 234 6.43 -7.50 -11.77
N ARG A 235 7.15 -6.41 -12.05
CA ARG A 235 6.70 -5.37 -12.99
C ARG A 235 6.47 -5.92 -14.39
N SER A 236 7.34 -6.82 -14.87
CA SER A 236 7.15 -7.48 -16.17
C SER A 236 5.89 -8.36 -16.22
N CYS A 237 5.38 -8.77 -15.05
CA CYS A 237 4.13 -9.51 -14.91
C CYS A 237 2.89 -8.60 -14.74
N GLY A 238 3.07 -7.27 -14.79
CA GLY A 238 1.99 -6.28 -14.67
C GLY A 238 1.84 -5.65 -13.28
N VAL A 239 2.65 -6.02 -12.29
CA VAL A 239 2.63 -5.37 -10.98
C VAL A 239 3.10 -3.91 -11.09
N LYS A 240 2.38 -3.00 -10.46
CA LYS A 240 2.67 -1.55 -10.45
C LYS A 240 2.86 -0.98 -9.05
N ALA A 241 2.29 -1.58 -8.02
CA ALA A 241 2.39 -1.10 -6.64
C ALA A 241 2.81 -2.21 -5.68
N PHE A 242 3.82 -1.90 -4.88
CA PHE A 242 4.41 -2.77 -3.87
C PHE A 242 4.12 -2.24 -2.48
N VAL A 243 3.68 -3.12 -1.59
CA VAL A 243 3.32 -2.75 -0.22
C VAL A 243 4.39 -3.30 0.74
N GLY A 244 4.70 -2.55 1.79
CA GLY A 244 5.77 -2.89 2.71
C GLY A 244 5.78 -2.03 3.98
N SER A 245 6.60 -2.41 4.97
CA SER A 245 6.79 -1.58 6.18
C SER A 245 7.76 -0.42 5.98
N PHE A 246 8.72 -0.57 5.05
CA PHE A 246 9.77 0.41 4.72
C PHE A 246 10.61 0.87 5.92
N ARG A 247 10.85 -0.05 6.85
CA ARG A 247 11.75 0.14 7.98
C ARG A 247 13.19 0.07 7.51
N TYR A 248 13.74 1.23 7.17
CA TYR A 248 15.11 1.35 6.68
C TYR A 248 16.14 1.01 7.77
N HIS A 249 16.01 1.62 8.94
CA HIS A 249 16.82 1.34 10.13
C HIS A 249 15.94 0.66 11.17
N ASP A 250 16.23 -0.60 11.48
CA ASP A 250 15.63 -1.34 12.58
C ASP A 250 16.78 -2.02 13.34
N PRO A 251 17.21 -1.50 14.50
CA PRO A 251 18.34 -2.08 15.24
C PRO A 251 17.97 -3.43 15.87
N ASP A 252 16.69 -3.70 16.07
CA ASP A 252 16.17 -4.92 16.70
C ASP A 252 15.70 -5.95 15.68
N ASN A 253 15.76 -5.63 14.37
CA ASN A 253 15.27 -6.48 13.30
C ASN A 253 16.05 -6.31 11.98
N VAL A 254 15.68 -7.05 10.95
CA VAL A 254 16.20 -6.83 9.60
C VAL A 254 15.54 -5.61 8.96
N SER A 255 16.33 -4.89 8.16
CA SER A 255 15.80 -3.83 7.30
C SER A 255 14.81 -4.42 6.29
N ILE A 256 13.62 -3.83 6.18
CA ILE A 256 12.55 -4.22 5.25
C ILE A 256 12.22 -2.98 4.42
N ARG A 257 12.77 -2.89 3.20
CA ARG A 257 12.77 -1.64 2.44
C ARG A 257 12.77 -1.82 0.93
N TYR A 258 12.61 -3.05 0.44
CA TYR A 258 12.89 -3.37 -0.94
C TYR A 258 14.32 -2.92 -1.30
N TYR A 259 14.51 -2.30 -2.46
CA TYR A 259 15.78 -1.69 -2.85
C TYR A 259 15.90 -0.21 -2.47
N LEU A 260 14.91 0.36 -1.78
CA LEU A 260 14.83 1.80 -1.52
C LEU A 260 15.91 2.28 -0.55
N ASN A 261 16.37 3.50 -0.75
CA ASN A 261 17.33 4.19 0.13
C ASN A 261 16.64 4.89 1.31
N ALA A 262 17.43 5.48 2.22
CA ALA A 262 16.93 6.11 3.44
C ALA A 262 15.98 7.28 3.17
N GLU A 263 16.28 8.11 2.18
CA GLU A 263 15.48 9.27 1.81
C GLU A 263 14.11 8.84 1.26
N GLN A 264 14.10 7.84 0.37
CA GLN A 264 12.86 7.28 -0.21
C GLN A 264 11.97 6.67 0.89
N CYS A 265 12.55 5.92 1.83
CA CYS A 265 11.80 5.40 2.98
C CYS A 265 11.29 6.52 3.91
N ALA A 266 12.06 7.61 4.08
CA ALA A 266 11.60 8.76 4.85
C ALA A 266 10.38 9.45 4.20
N LEU A 267 10.35 9.56 2.86
CA LEU A 267 9.18 10.07 2.14
C LEU A 267 7.96 9.17 2.35
N LEU A 268 8.11 7.84 2.29
CA LEU A 268 7.04 6.89 2.63
C LEU A 268 6.54 7.06 4.06
N ASN A 269 7.43 7.35 5.01
CA ASN A 269 7.04 7.60 6.40
C ASN A 269 6.24 8.90 6.59
N ILE A 270 6.44 9.89 5.72
CA ILE A 270 5.74 11.18 5.78
C ILE A 270 4.40 11.12 5.04
N TYR A 271 4.39 10.59 3.81
CA TYR A 271 3.26 10.68 2.89
C TYR A 271 2.48 9.36 2.71
N GLY A 272 3.07 8.22 3.09
CA GLY A 272 2.51 6.89 2.90
C GLY A 272 2.68 6.30 1.51
N PHE A 273 3.12 7.11 0.56
CA PHE A 273 3.34 6.73 -0.83
C PHE A 273 4.69 7.22 -1.33
N TYR A 274 5.26 6.47 -2.25
CA TYR A 274 6.43 6.88 -3.03
C TYR A 274 6.33 6.32 -4.44
N TYR A 275 6.62 7.16 -5.43
CA TYR A 275 6.69 6.75 -6.83
C TYR A 275 8.14 6.78 -7.29
N ASP A 276 8.65 5.61 -7.64
CA ASP A 276 9.95 5.48 -8.27
C ASP A 276 9.80 5.76 -9.78
N LYS A 277 10.19 6.96 -10.19
CA LYS A 277 10.13 7.39 -11.60
C LYS A 277 11.05 6.58 -12.51
N GLN A 278 12.15 6.03 -11.99
CA GLN A 278 13.12 5.29 -12.80
C GLN A 278 12.58 3.91 -13.16
N GLU A 279 11.94 3.25 -12.19
CA GLU A 279 11.39 1.91 -12.37
C GLU A 279 9.90 1.92 -12.73
N ASP A 280 9.24 3.07 -12.67
CA ASP A 280 7.82 3.27 -12.97
C ASP A 280 6.95 2.30 -12.13
N VAL A 281 7.16 2.35 -10.82
CA VAL A 281 6.44 1.58 -9.80
C VAL A 281 6.16 2.44 -8.57
N TYR A 282 5.11 2.05 -7.85
CA TYR A 282 4.65 2.70 -6.64
C TYR A 282 4.98 1.85 -5.42
N PHE A 283 5.24 2.52 -4.31
CA PHE A 283 5.41 1.91 -3.00
C PHE A 283 4.37 2.49 -2.05
N VAL A 284 3.72 1.63 -1.27
CA VAL A 284 2.68 2.01 -0.31
C VAL A 284 3.02 1.44 1.05
N ARG A 285 3.23 2.30 2.04
CA ARG A 285 3.57 1.86 3.38
C ARG A 285 2.35 1.25 4.08
N TYR A 286 2.55 0.16 4.81
CA TYR A 286 1.56 -0.40 5.73
C TYR A 286 1.93 -0.20 7.19
N GLY A 287 0.90 -0.24 8.05
CA GLY A 287 1.04 -0.30 9.50
C GLY A 287 0.51 -1.64 10.03
N ALA A 288 1.40 -2.48 10.54
CA ALA A 288 1.04 -3.77 11.15
C ALA A 288 0.99 -3.69 12.69
N SER A 289 0.84 -2.49 13.28
CA SER A 289 0.90 -2.35 14.74
C SER A 289 -0.19 -3.15 15.45
N MET A 290 -1.36 -3.33 14.84
CA MET A 290 -2.51 -4.01 15.46
C MET A 290 -2.28 -5.47 15.84
N GLN A 291 -1.26 -6.14 15.28
CA GLN A 291 -0.91 -7.53 15.61
C GLN A 291 0.21 -7.61 16.67
N HIS A 292 0.77 -6.47 17.09
CA HIS A 292 1.93 -6.42 17.99
C HIS A 292 1.65 -5.71 19.31
N ILE A 293 0.44 -5.17 19.49
CA ILE A 293 0.03 -4.42 20.68
C ILE A 293 -1.23 -5.04 21.32
N PRO A 294 -1.51 -4.76 22.61
CA PRO A 294 -2.78 -5.14 23.23
C PRO A 294 -3.98 -4.58 22.46
N LEU A 295 -5.08 -5.35 22.41
CA LEU A 295 -6.33 -4.95 21.73
C LEU A 295 -6.82 -3.56 22.16
N SER A 296 -6.74 -3.23 23.45
CA SER A 296 -7.15 -1.95 24.01
C SER A 296 -6.33 -0.76 23.53
N ASP A 297 -5.11 -0.99 23.05
CA ASP A 297 -4.16 0.06 22.69
C ASP A 297 -4.25 0.45 21.20
N ILE A 298 -4.91 -0.37 20.37
CA ILE A 298 -5.05 -0.13 18.92
C ILE A 298 -5.60 1.27 18.61
N PRO A 299 -6.71 1.74 19.21
CA PRO A 299 -7.23 3.08 18.93
C PRO A 299 -6.24 4.19 19.28
N LYS A 300 -5.52 4.05 20.40
CA LYS A 300 -4.58 5.04 20.90
C LYS A 300 -3.32 5.10 20.03
N ASP A 301 -2.80 3.96 19.60
CA ASP A 301 -1.68 3.88 18.67
C ASP A 301 -2.02 4.57 17.34
N PHE A 302 -3.21 4.31 16.79
CA PHE A 302 -3.65 4.94 15.54
C PHE A 302 -3.82 6.45 15.65
N GLU A 303 -4.31 6.94 16.80
CA GLU A 303 -4.44 8.36 17.11
C GLU A 303 -3.06 9.04 17.21
N ILE A 304 -2.12 8.42 17.95
CA ILE A 304 -0.74 8.92 18.09
C ILE A 304 -0.08 8.99 16.71
N PHE A 305 -0.19 7.91 15.92
CA PHE A 305 0.36 7.88 14.57
C PHE A 305 -0.20 9.00 13.69
N GLN A 306 -1.51 9.23 13.71
CA GLN A 306 -2.13 10.31 12.93
C GLN A 306 -1.64 11.70 13.35
N LYS A 307 -1.40 11.93 14.65
CA LYS A 307 -0.86 13.20 15.14
C LYS A 307 0.60 13.40 14.72
N GLN A 308 1.39 12.34 14.71
CA GLN A 308 2.81 12.37 14.33
C GLN A 308 3.02 12.44 12.81
N HIS A 309 2.09 11.89 12.03
CA HIS A 309 2.17 11.79 10.57
C HIS A 309 0.95 12.42 9.88
N PRO A 310 0.75 13.75 9.99
CA PRO A 310 -0.46 14.42 9.49
C PRO A 310 -0.64 14.34 7.96
N LEU A 311 0.44 14.11 7.21
CA LEU A 311 0.41 13.96 5.75
C LEU A 311 0.18 12.50 5.30
N TYR A 312 0.24 11.55 6.23
CA TYR A 312 -0.01 10.14 5.99
C TYR A 312 -1.50 9.84 6.19
N THR A 313 -2.28 9.93 5.11
CA THR A 313 -3.75 9.84 5.21
C THR A 313 -4.40 8.65 4.52
N PHE A 314 -3.61 7.78 3.89
CA PHE A 314 -4.07 6.46 3.45
C PHE A 314 -3.59 5.42 4.45
N LYS A 315 -4.50 4.68 5.08
CA LYS A 315 -4.16 3.64 6.04
C LYS A 315 -4.20 2.27 5.39
N GLU A 316 -3.05 1.64 5.27
CA GLU A 316 -2.95 0.24 4.89
C GLU A 316 -2.81 -0.59 6.17
N LEU A 317 -3.89 -1.28 6.53
CA LEU A 317 -3.95 -2.20 7.67
C LEU A 317 -3.49 -3.58 7.19
N CYS A 318 -2.71 -4.29 8.00
CA CYS A 318 -2.17 -5.60 7.64
C CYS A 318 -2.18 -6.54 8.85
N VAL A 319 -2.59 -7.78 8.61
CA VAL A 319 -2.52 -8.94 9.52
C VAL A 319 -2.21 -10.21 8.71
N HIS A 320 -2.00 -11.34 9.40
CA HIS A 320 -1.64 -12.61 8.76
C HIS A 320 -2.70 -13.67 9.01
N GLU A 321 -3.05 -14.45 7.99
CA GLU A 321 -4.03 -15.55 8.08
C GLU A 321 -3.72 -16.48 9.26
N GLN A 322 -2.45 -16.83 9.43
CA GLN A 322 -2.01 -17.85 10.38
C GLN A 322 -2.45 -17.55 11.83
N TYR A 323 -2.53 -16.27 12.21
CA TYR A 323 -2.95 -15.86 13.55
C TYR A 323 -4.41 -16.21 13.87
N PHE A 324 -5.25 -16.52 12.87
CA PHE A 324 -6.64 -16.94 13.05
C PHE A 324 -6.78 -18.36 13.62
N TYR A 325 -5.80 -19.25 13.39
CA TYR A 325 -6.01 -20.67 13.64
C TYR A 325 -5.39 -21.13 14.98
N PRO A 326 -6.15 -21.83 15.87
CA PRO A 326 -5.67 -22.24 17.20
C PRO A 326 -4.41 -23.10 17.24
N HIS A 327 -4.09 -23.78 16.14
CA HIS A 327 -2.90 -24.63 16.04
C HIS A 327 -1.63 -23.87 15.65
N TYR A 328 -1.74 -22.60 15.26
CA TYR A 328 -0.57 -21.80 14.94
C TYR A 328 0.08 -21.27 16.22
N ILE A 329 1.42 -21.28 16.25
CA ILE A 329 2.20 -20.94 17.44
C ILE A 329 1.96 -19.51 17.96
N LYS A 330 1.54 -18.59 17.08
CA LYS A 330 1.16 -17.21 17.41
C LYS A 330 -0.34 -16.97 17.26
N TYR A 331 -1.17 -17.98 17.49
CA TYR A 331 -2.63 -17.85 17.49
C TYR A 331 -3.09 -16.66 18.34
N MET A 332 -4.01 -15.87 17.79
CA MET A 332 -4.62 -14.72 18.45
C MET A 332 -6.09 -15.05 18.79
N PRO A 333 -6.42 -15.34 20.05
CA PRO A 333 -7.81 -15.65 20.42
C PRO A 333 -8.76 -14.45 20.26
N ASP A 334 -8.23 -13.23 20.16
CA ASP A 334 -8.95 -11.97 19.96
C ASP A 334 -8.90 -11.47 18.50
N TYR A 335 -8.64 -12.37 17.53
CA TYR A 335 -8.43 -12.00 16.13
C TYR A 335 -9.63 -11.25 15.51
N TYR A 336 -10.86 -11.68 15.82
CA TYR A 336 -12.08 -11.02 15.35
C TYR A 336 -12.19 -9.59 15.90
N GLU A 337 -11.95 -9.42 17.19
CA GLU A 337 -12.02 -8.15 17.90
C GLU A 337 -10.97 -7.16 17.40
N ARG A 338 -9.79 -7.64 16.99
CA ARG A 338 -8.75 -6.82 16.36
C ARG A 338 -9.21 -6.22 15.04
N PHE A 339 -9.87 -7.01 14.19
CA PHE A 339 -10.43 -6.52 12.92
C PHE A 339 -11.49 -5.45 13.20
N ASP A 340 -12.46 -5.77 14.05
CA ASP A 340 -13.55 -4.86 14.41
C ASP A 340 -13.00 -3.54 14.95
N THR A 341 -12.08 -3.61 15.92
CA THR A 341 -11.51 -2.43 16.59
C THR A 341 -10.77 -1.52 15.61
N ALA A 342 -9.91 -2.09 14.77
CA ALA A 342 -9.12 -1.30 13.83
C ALA A 342 -9.97 -0.69 12.70
N ILE A 343 -10.90 -1.47 12.14
CA ILE A 343 -11.79 -1.02 11.07
C ILE A 343 -12.74 0.05 11.61
N ARG A 344 -13.36 -0.20 12.76
CA ARG A 344 -14.27 0.74 13.42
C ARG A 344 -13.59 2.06 13.69
N TRP A 345 -12.35 2.05 14.20
CA TRP A 345 -11.59 3.28 14.40
C TRP A 345 -11.42 4.06 13.11
N CYS A 346 -11.10 3.38 11.99
CA CYS A 346 -10.95 4.04 10.69
C CYS A 346 -12.27 4.71 10.27
N VAL A 347 -13.39 3.98 10.33
CA VAL A 347 -14.72 4.49 9.96
C VAL A 347 -15.14 5.67 10.84
N GLU A 348 -15.00 5.55 12.16
CA GLU A 348 -15.36 6.59 13.14
C GLU A 348 -14.50 7.87 12.97
N ASN A 349 -13.27 7.75 12.43
CA ASN A 349 -12.39 8.88 12.15
C ASN A 349 -12.51 9.42 10.71
N GLY A 350 -13.53 8.98 9.98
CA GLY A 350 -13.89 9.47 8.65
C GLY A 350 -13.07 8.87 7.51
N TYR A 351 -12.36 7.76 7.75
CA TYR A 351 -11.70 7.02 6.69
C TYR A 351 -12.72 6.16 5.92
N ARG A 352 -12.55 6.06 4.60
CA ARG A 352 -13.40 5.23 3.73
C ARG A 352 -12.61 4.08 3.11
N PRO A 353 -13.20 2.89 2.95
CA PRO A 353 -12.56 1.78 2.24
C PRO A 353 -12.15 2.16 0.81
N SER A 354 -11.00 1.68 0.33
CA SER A 354 -10.54 1.81 -1.06
C SER A 354 -9.46 0.78 -1.38
N PHE A 355 -9.41 0.31 -2.62
CA PHE A 355 -8.22 -0.40 -3.09
C PHE A 355 -7.09 0.57 -3.41
N ILE A 356 -5.83 0.11 -3.25
CA ILE A 356 -4.65 0.92 -3.60
C ILE A 356 -4.71 1.40 -5.06
N LYS A 357 -5.17 0.57 -6.00
CA LYS A 357 -5.27 0.98 -7.41
C LYS A 357 -6.22 2.17 -7.64
N GLU A 358 -7.27 2.29 -6.82
CA GLU A 358 -8.23 3.41 -6.89
C GLU A 358 -7.62 4.69 -6.30
N ALA A 359 -6.89 4.55 -5.19
CA ALA A 359 -6.18 5.63 -4.52
C ALA A 359 -5.06 6.22 -5.41
N LEU A 360 -4.38 5.36 -6.18
CA LEU A 360 -3.29 5.72 -7.09
C LEU A 360 -3.74 6.07 -8.51
N GLU A 361 -5.04 5.93 -8.84
CA GLU A 361 -5.59 6.12 -10.20
C GLU A 361 -4.91 5.22 -11.26
N LEU A 362 -4.57 3.98 -10.89
CA LEU A 362 -3.96 3.02 -11.82
C LEU A 362 -5.02 2.46 -12.77
N SER A 363 -4.76 2.56 -14.07
CA SER A 363 -5.58 2.01 -15.15
C SER A 363 -5.32 0.52 -15.38
#